data_AF-A0A196S9P2-F1
#
_entry.id   AF-A0A196S9P2-F1
#
_cell.length_a   1.000
_cell.length_b   1.000
_cell.length_c   1.000
_cell.angle_alpha   90.00
_cell.angle_beta   90.00
_cell.angle_gamma   90.00
#
_symmetry.space_group_name_H-M   'P 1'
#
loop_
_entity.id
_entity.type
_entity.pdbx_description
1 polymer ?
#
loop_
_entity_poly.entity_id
_entity_poly.type
_entity_poly.pdbx_seq_one_letter_code
_entity_poly.pdbx_strand_id
1 'polypeptide(L)'
;MSVTSQVSSIKRYISDMSRVTENAPNMLDLLNRIMDSDISQIVSQLEEEEKVNVLKFIYIGLSKPESNGKLLRWFKEISESSGIGTIVRAVNSQ
;
A
#
# COMPACT_ATOMS: atom_id res chain seq x y z
N MET A 1 -14.57 -2.16 9.88
CA MET A 1 -13.31 -2.61 10.52
C MET A 1 -12.71 -1.41 11.24
N SER A 2 -12.04 -1.59 12.37
CA SER A 2 -11.28 -0.51 12.99
C SER A 2 -9.99 -0.26 12.21
N VAL A 3 -9.43 0.95 12.32
CA VAL A 3 -8.12 1.28 11.72
C VAL A 3 -7.04 0.29 12.15
N THR A 4 -7.02 -0.08 13.43
CA THR A 4 -6.06 -1.08 13.95
C THR A 4 -6.17 -2.41 13.22
N SER A 5 -7.39 -2.92 12.95
CA SER A 5 -7.53 -4.20 12.24
C SER A 5 -7.23 -4.10 10.75
N GLN A 6 -7.45 -2.93 10.13
CA GLN A 6 -6.99 -2.65 8.77
C GLN A 6 -5.46 -2.66 8.69
N VAL A 7 -4.78 -1.97 9.62
CA VAL A 7 -3.30 -1.96 9.71
C VAL A 7 -2.77 -3.38 9.87
N SER A 8 -3.31 -4.18 10.80
CA SER A 8 -2.87 -5.58 10.98
C SER A 8 -3.07 -6.43 9.72
N SER A 9 -4.16 -6.21 8.98
CA SER A 9 -4.43 -6.93 7.73
C SER A 9 -3.43 -6.56 6.64
N ILE A 10 -3.11 -5.27 6.49
CA ILE A 10 -2.08 -4.77 5.58
C ILE A 10 -0.72 -5.37 5.96
N LYS A 11 -0.33 -5.29 7.23
CA LYS A 11 0.94 -5.83 7.75
C LYS A 11 1.12 -7.31 7.44
N ARG A 12 0.04 -8.10 7.51
CA ARG A 12 0.06 -9.52 7.14
C ARG A 12 0.36 -9.77 5.66
N TYR A 13 -0.08 -8.90 4.75
CA TYR A 13 0.21 -9.06 3.33
C TYR A 13 1.62 -8.62 2.97
N ILE A 14 2.13 -7.57 3.63
CA ILE A 14 3.46 -7.01 3.37
C ILE A 14 4.60 -7.72 4.14
N SER A 15 4.28 -8.62 5.07
CA SER A 15 5.29 -9.38 5.81
C SER A 15 5.97 -10.46 4.97
N ASP A 16 5.33 -10.90 3.88
CA ASP A 16 5.88 -11.89 2.95
C ASP A 16 5.82 -11.39 1.51
N MET A 17 6.86 -10.63 1.14
CA MET A 17 6.98 -10.06 -0.20
C MET A 17 7.38 -11.09 -1.27
N SER A 18 7.77 -12.32 -0.89
CA SER A 18 8.01 -13.39 -1.88
C SER A 18 6.73 -13.80 -2.63
N ARG A 19 5.57 -13.49 -2.04
CA ARG A 19 4.23 -13.80 -2.57
C ARG A 19 3.48 -12.57 -3.05
N VAL A 20 4.18 -11.47 -3.34
CA VAL A 20 3.58 -10.17 -3.69
C VAL A 20 2.58 -10.29 -4.85
N THR A 21 2.91 -11.01 -5.92
CA THR A 21 2.02 -11.18 -7.09
C THR A 21 0.79 -12.03 -6.75
N GLU A 22 0.95 -13.09 -5.95
CA GLU A 22 -0.15 -13.96 -5.52
C GLU A 22 -1.12 -13.21 -4.59
N ASN A 23 -0.58 -12.39 -3.69
CA ASN A 23 -1.34 -11.65 -2.70
C ASN A 23 -1.95 -10.35 -3.25
N ALA A 24 -1.47 -9.85 -4.40
CA ALA A 24 -1.87 -8.58 -4.96
C ALA A 24 -3.39 -8.43 -5.13
N PRO A 25 -4.16 -9.40 -5.65
CA PRO A 25 -5.62 -9.24 -5.78
C PRO A 25 -6.31 -8.96 -4.44
N ASN A 26 -5.93 -9.69 -3.38
CA ASN A 26 -6.53 -9.55 -2.05
C ASN A 26 -6.11 -8.24 -1.37
N MET A 27 -4.84 -7.88 -1.50
CA MET A 27 -4.33 -6.60 -0.97
C MET A 27 -4.99 -5.41 -1.66
N LEU A 28 -5.11 -5.44 -2.99
CA LEU A 28 -5.73 -4.36 -3.77
C LEU A 28 -7.23 -4.23 -3.47
N ASP A 29 -7.95 -5.34 -3.30
CA ASP A 29 -9.34 -5.31 -2.85
C ASP A 29 -9.48 -4.70 -1.44
N LEU A 30 -8.58 -5.06 -0.51
CA LEU A 30 -8.53 -4.44 0.82
C LEU A 30 -8.28 -2.93 0.74
N LEU A 31 -7.27 -2.48 -0.02
CA LEU A 31 -6.96 -1.05 -0.18
C LEU A 31 -8.11 -0.26 -0.80
N ASN A 32 -8.87 -0.89 -1.72
CA ASN A 32 -10.04 -0.28 -2.35
C ASN A 32 -11.23 -0.11 -1.40
N ARG A 33 -11.42 -1.03 -0.45
CA ARG A 33 -12.51 -1.00 0.54
C ARG A 33 -12.26 -0.07 1.72
N ILE A 34 -11.01 0.34 1.95
CA ILE A 34 -10.67 1.26 3.02
C ILE A 34 -11.26 2.66 2.72
N MET A 35 -11.86 3.24 3.75
CA MET A 35 -12.44 4.58 3.68
C MET A 35 -11.33 5.61 3.49
N ASP A 36 -11.63 6.60 2.66
CA ASP A 36 -10.73 7.68 2.31
C ASP A 36 -10.22 8.49 3.53
N SER A 37 -11.05 8.59 4.57
CA SER A 37 -10.74 9.22 5.86
C SER A 37 -9.67 8.48 6.66
N ASP A 38 -9.53 7.18 6.45
CA ASP A 38 -8.71 6.31 7.31
C ASP A 38 -7.29 6.15 6.77
N ILE A 39 -7.09 6.45 5.47
CA ILE A 39 -5.82 6.20 4.75
C ILE A 39 -4.64 6.89 5.46
N SER A 40 -4.76 8.19 5.77
CA SER A 40 -3.67 8.96 6.40
C SER A 40 -3.28 8.39 7.77
N GLN A 41 -4.27 7.99 8.57
CA GLN A 41 -4.04 7.37 9.88
C GLN A 41 -3.43 5.97 9.77
N ILE A 42 -3.76 5.21 8.73
CA ILE A 42 -3.14 3.91 8.46
C ILE A 42 -1.67 4.12 8.06
N VAL A 43 -1.42 5.03 7.12
CA VAL A 43 -0.07 5.35 6.63
C VAL A 43 0.84 5.83 7.77
N SER A 44 0.34 6.59 8.73
CA SER A 44 1.10 7.03 9.90
C SER A 44 1.48 5.91 10.87
N GLN A 45 0.86 4.73 10.75
CA GLN A 45 1.14 3.53 11.57
C GLN A 45 2.05 2.52 10.85
N LEU A 46 2.46 2.81 9.61
CA LEU A 46 3.39 2.01 8.84
C LEU A 46 4.81 2.53 8.99
N GLU A 47 5.74 1.61 9.21
CA GLU A 47 7.17 1.89 9.16
C GLU A 47 7.62 2.17 7.71
N GLU A 48 8.78 2.83 7.53
CA GLU A 48 9.33 3.13 6.21
C GLU A 48 9.40 1.90 5.29
N GLU A 49 9.85 0.75 5.82
CA GLU A 49 9.92 -0.50 5.05
C GLU A 49 8.54 -1.03 4.66
N GLU A 50 7.57 -0.91 5.56
CA GLU A 50 6.20 -1.33 5.33
C GLU A 50 5.56 -0.48 4.23
N LYS A 51 5.83 0.83 4.21
CA LYS A 51 5.38 1.73 3.14
C LYS A 51 5.98 1.36 1.79
N VAL A 52 7.26 1.00 1.72
CA VAL A 52 7.89 0.48 0.49
C VAL A 52 7.14 -0.76 -0.01
N ASN A 53 6.80 -1.69 0.88
CA ASN A 53 6.10 -2.90 0.51
C ASN A 53 4.66 -2.65 0.05
N VAL A 54 3.94 -1.72 0.68
CA VAL A 54 2.61 -1.29 0.21
C VAL A 54 2.70 -0.66 -1.18
N LEU A 55 3.73 0.17 -1.46
CA LEU A 55 3.93 0.75 -2.79
C LEU A 55 4.14 -0.31 -3.87
N LYS A 56 4.83 -1.42 -3.58
CA LYS A 56 4.98 -2.54 -4.53
C LYS A 56 3.62 -3.11 -4.95
N PHE A 57 2.70 -3.32 -4.00
CA PHE A 57 1.33 -3.74 -4.31
C PHE A 57 0.58 -2.69 -5.13
N ILE A 58 0.71 -1.40 -4.77
CA ILE A 58 0.08 -0.29 -5.50
C ILE A 58 0.56 -0.26 -6.96
N TYR A 59 1.86 -0.41 -7.23
CA TYR A 59 2.38 -0.42 -8.59
C TYR A 59 1.86 -1.59 -9.43
N ILE A 60 1.67 -2.77 -8.84
CA ILE A 60 1.01 -3.91 -9.50
C ILE A 60 -0.46 -3.57 -9.85
N GLY A 61 -1.15 -2.83 -8.97
CA GLY A 61 -2.51 -2.36 -9.26
C GLY A 61 -2.54 -1.32 -10.37
N LEU A 62 -1.66 -0.31 -10.30
CA LEU A 62 -1.55 0.77 -11.28
C LEU A 62 -1.10 0.29 -12.66
N SER A 63 -0.45 -0.87 -12.77
CA SER A 63 -0.14 -1.49 -14.07
C SER A 63 -1.39 -2.04 -14.78
N LYS A 64 -2.55 -2.04 -14.12
CA LYS A 64 -3.85 -2.41 -14.70
C LYS A 64 -4.67 -1.13 -14.94
N PRO A 65 -5.41 -1.03 -16.05
CA PRO A 65 -6.05 0.22 -16.46
C PRO A 65 -7.33 0.60 -15.68
N GLU A 66 -7.81 -0.23 -14.76
CA GLU A 66 -9.14 -0.09 -14.15
C GLU A 66 -9.11 0.47 -12.72
N SER A 67 -9.97 1.45 -12.43
CA SER A 67 -10.32 1.91 -11.07
C SER A 67 -9.14 2.34 -10.18
N ASN A 68 -8.11 2.97 -10.75
CA ASN A 68 -6.89 3.38 -10.05
C ASN A 68 -7.04 4.58 -9.10
N GLY A 69 -8.20 5.25 -9.06
CA GLY A 69 -8.37 6.48 -8.26
C GLY A 69 -8.03 6.32 -6.78
N LYS A 70 -8.45 5.21 -6.17
CA LYS A 70 -8.10 4.90 -4.76
C LYS A 70 -6.61 4.61 -4.61
N LEU A 71 -6.02 3.86 -5.54
CA LEU A 71 -4.60 3.51 -5.49
C LEU A 71 -3.70 4.76 -5.62
N LEU A 72 -4.10 5.72 -6.46
CA LEU A 72 -3.43 7.02 -6.58
C LEU A 72 -3.54 7.84 -5.29
N ARG A 73 -4.66 7.75 -4.57
CA ARG A 73 -4.81 8.37 -3.25
C ARG A 73 -3.86 7.75 -2.21
N TRP A 74 -3.77 6.42 -2.17
CA TRP A 74 -2.78 5.71 -1.34
C TRP A 74 -1.35 6.11 -1.68
N PHE A 75 -1.01 6.13 -2.97
CA PHE A 75 0.29 6.58 -3.44
C PHE A 75 0.61 8.00 -2.95
N LYS A 76 -0.33 8.93 -3.07
CA LYS A 76 -0.18 10.31 -2.62
C LYS A 76 0.13 10.37 -1.12
N GLU A 77 -0.68 9.75 -0.27
CA GLU A 77 -0.51 9.78 1.19
C GLU A 77 0.83 9.15 1.63
N ILE A 78 1.24 8.05 1.00
CA ILE A 78 2.56 7.44 1.28
C ILE A 78 3.69 8.38 0.84
N SER A 79 3.56 9.00 -0.33
CA SER A 79 4.56 9.91 -0.91
C SER A 79 4.67 11.26 -0.19
N GLU A 80 3.59 11.73 0.45
CA GLU A 80 3.60 12.95 1.26
C GLU A 80 4.11 12.69 2.68
N SER A 81 3.81 11.52 3.24
CA SER A 81 4.30 11.11 4.57
C SER A 81 5.73 10.58 4.57
N SER A 82 6.36 10.44 3.39
CA SER A 82 7.70 9.87 3.21
C SER A 82 8.47 10.68 2.16
N GLY A 83 9.78 10.50 2.07
CA GLY A 83 10.57 11.15 1.02
C GLY A 83 10.50 10.41 -0.32
N ILE A 84 11.04 11.05 -1.37
CA ILE A 84 11.24 10.41 -2.69
C ILE A 84 12.04 9.11 -2.61
N GLY A 85 12.90 8.94 -1.59
CA GLY A 85 13.66 7.73 -1.35
C GLY A 85 12.80 6.47 -1.20
N THR A 86 11.66 6.56 -0.51
CA THR A 86 10.72 5.44 -0.32
C THR A 86 10.14 4.96 -1.65
N ILE A 87 9.83 5.92 -2.55
CA ILE A 87 9.33 5.66 -3.91
C ILE A 87 10.41 4.98 -4.75
N VAL A 88 11.63 5.53 -4.75
CA VAL A 88 12.78 4.98 -5.50
C VAL A 88 13.08 3.56 -5.04
N ARG A 89 13.05 3.30 -3.72
CA ARG A 89 13.24 1.96 -3.16
C ARG A 89 12.16 1.01 -3.65
N ALA A 90 10.89 1.40 -3.66
CA ALA A 90 9.80 0.53 -4.13
C ALA A 90 9.93 0.12 -5.60
N VAL A 91 10.46 0.99 -6.45
CA VAL A 91 10.68 0.69 -7.88
C VAL A 91 11.93 -0.17 -8.12
N ASN A 92 12.99 0.04 -7.32
CA ASN A 92 14.29 -0.58 -7.54
C ASN A 92 14.56 -1.85 -6.72
N SER A 93 13.79 -2.12 -5.67
CA SER A 93 14.02 -3.28 -4.81
C SER A 93 13.50 -4.54 -5.47
N GLN A 94 14.44 -5.35 -5.98
CA GLN A 94 14.20 -6.74 -6.39
C GLN A 94 13.73 -7.60 -5.22
#